data_AF-A0AA35S0G3-F1
#
_entry.id   AF-A0AA35S0G3-F1
#
_cell.length_a   1.000
_cell.length_b   1.000
_cell.length_c   1.000
_cell.angle_alpha   90.00
_cell.angle_beta   90.00
_cell.angle_gamma   90.00
#
_symmetry.space_group_name_H-M   'P 1'
#
loop_
_entity.id
_entity.type
_entity.pdbx_description
1 polymer ?
#
loop_
_entity_poly.entity_id
_entity_poly.type
_entity_poly.pdbx_seq_one_letter_code
_entity_poly.pdbx_strand_id
1 'polypeptide(L)'
;RELAETLQQLREKEREKQSVEADLNEVQRHLRQKEDQLQTSEREKQRVQQLLTRKEAELTRNKAELTGKEAELARKDAEVTRAEETIRREQQQIQEMRQRQTEFVQAKDREIALLQRKLGEKHSYTCQVSGPGLTSATVNQPTHVLVKLTDSSGRPYSLPLNVTAQLELVSESHTHKCT
;
A
#
# COMPACT_ATOMS: atom_id res chain seq x y z
N ARG A 1 -101.31 -65.00 35.31
CA ARG A 1 -101.17 -64.06 34.18
C ARG A 1 -100.22 -62.92 34.55
N GLU A 2 -100.49 -62.20 35.65
CA GLU A 2 -99.62 -61.13 36.17
C GLU A 2 -98.16 -61.54 36.46
N LEU A 3 -97.92 -62.73 37.02
CA LEU A 3 -96.56 -63.22 37.26
C LEU A 3 -95.77 -63.47 35.95
N ALA A 4 -96.44 -63.87 34.88
CA ALA A 4 -95.80 -64.10 33.59
C ALA A 4 -95.42 -62.78 32.89
N GLU A 5 -96.29 -61.77 33.02
CA GLU A 5 -96.07 -60.42 32.48
C GLU A 5 -94.90 -59.72 33.20
N THR A 6 -94.83 -59.83 34.54
CA THR A 6 -93.70 -59.31 35.33
C THR A 6 -92.37 -60.00 35.01
N LEU A 7 -92.37 -61.33 34.80
CA LEU A 7 -91.17 -62.05 34.35
C LEU A 7 -90.70 -61.62 32.96
N GLN A 8 -91.63 -61.32 32.04
CA GLN A 8 -91.28 -60.82 30.70
C GLN A 8 -90.64 -59.42 30.78
N GLN A 9 -91.23 -58.51 31.57
CA GLN A 9 -90.68 -57.18 31.80
C GLN A 9 -89.28 -57.22 32.42
N LEU A 10 -89.05 -58.11 33.39
CA LEU A 10 -87.72 -58.30 33.98
C LEU A 10 -86.69 -58.76 32.95
N ARG A 11 -87.04 -59.69 32.06
CA ARG A 11 -86.14 -60.15 30.98
C ARG A 11 -85.82 -59.04 29.99
N GLU A 12 -86.80 -58.20 29.65
CA GLU A 12 -86.58 -57.03 28.79
C GLU A 12 -85.62 -56.03 29.44
N LYS A 13 -85.82 -55.72 30.73
CA LYS A 13 -84.92 -54.86 31.52
C LYS A 13 -83.50 -55.44 31.65
N GLU A 14 -83.38 -56.75 31.78
CA GLU A 14 -82.08 -57.42 31.83
C GLU A 14 -81.34 -57.31 30.48
N ARG A 15 -82.04 -57.45 29.35
CA ARG A 15 -81.47 -57.22 28.01
C ARG A 15 -81.05 -55.77 27.80
N GLU A 16 -81.88 -54.80 28.22
CA GLU A 16 -81.55 -53.38 28.17
C GLU A 16 -80.29 -53.09 28.99
N LYS A 17 -80.21 -53.63 30.22
CA LYS A 17 -79.02 -53.52 31.07
C LYS A 17 -77.78 -54.09 30.38
N GLN A 18 -77.86 -55.29 29.81
CA GLN A 18 -76.75 -55.90 29.09
C GLN A 18 -76.30 -55.07 27.88
N SER A 19 -77.24 -54.48 27.15
CA SER A 19 -76.93 -53.57 26.03
C SER A 19 -76.19 -52.33 26.52
N VAL A 20 -76.69 -51.67 27.56
CA VAL A 20 -76.05 -50.48 28.15
C VAL A 20 -74.67 -50.80 28.71
N GLU A 21 -74.48 -51.97 29.32
CA GLU A 21 -73.17 -52.44 29.79
C GLU A 21 -72.19 -52.66 28.62
N ALA A 22 -72.67 -53.18 27.48
CA ALA A 22 -71.85 -53.33 26.27
C ALA A 22 -71.41 -51.96 25.72
N ASP A 23 -72.35 -51.02 25.58
CA ASP A 23 -72.08 -49.65 25.10
C ASP A 23 -71.11 -48.92 26.04
N LEU A 24 -71.28 -49.06 27.36
CA LEU A 24 -70.37 -48.48 28.35
C LEU A 24 -68.95 -49.03 28.19
N ASN A 25 -68.81 -50.33 28.00
CA ASN A 25 -67.49 -50.96 27.78
C ASN A 25 -66.84 -50.47 26.47
N GLU A 26 -67.61 -50.23 25.42
CA GLU A 26 -67.11 -49.66 24.17
C GLU A 26 -66.63 -48.22 24.36
N VAL A 27 -67.43 -47.38 25.01
CA VAL A 27 -67.06 -45.99 25.34
C VAL A 27 -65.80 -45.95 26.19
N GLN A 28 -65.66 -46.85 27.18
CA GLN A 28 -64.44 -46.96 27.99
C GLN A 28 -63.21 -47.32 27.17
N ARG A 29 -63.32 -48.22 26.18
CA ARG A 29 -62.20 -48.52 25.28
C ARG A 29 -61.81 -47.32 24.43
N HIS A 30 -62.78 -46.62 23.85
CA HIS A 30 -62.52 -45.41 23.07
C HIS A 30 -61.87 -44.31 23.90
N LEU A 31 -62.32 -44.13 25.14
CA LEU A 31 -61.75 -43.16 26.06
C LEU A 31 -60.27 -43.48 26.37
N ARG A 32 -59.95 -44.73 26.70
CA ARG A 32 -58.56 -45.18 26.89
C ARG A 32 -57.69 -44.96 25.66
N GLN A 33 -58.20 -45.27 24.47
CA GLN A 33 -57.48 -45.03 23.23
C GLN A 33 -57.19 -43.53 23.01
N LYS A 34 -58.14 -42.66 23.37
CA LYS A 34 -57.96 -41.20 23.28
C LYS A 34 -56.97 -40.68 24.32
N GLU A 35 -56.96 -41.23 25.52
CA GLU A 35 -55.96 -40.92 26.56
C GLU A 35 -54.55 -41.28 26.09
N ASP A 36 -54.36 -42.47 25.50
CA ASP A 36 -53.07 -42.88 24.94
C ASP A 36 -52.62 -41.95 23.81
N GLN A 37 -53.54 -41.57 22.90
CA GLN A 37 -53.26 -40.61 21.83
C GLN A 37 -52.84 -39.24 22.39
N LEU A 38 -53.54 -38.72 23.39
CA LEU A 38 -53.18 -37.46 24.05
C LEU A 38 -51.81 -37.54 24.70
N GLN A 39 -51.51 -38.64 25.41
CA GLN A 39 -50.22 -38.84 26.05
C GLN A 39 -49.07 -38.89 25.03
N THR A 40 -49.27 -39.53 23.88
CA THR A 40 -48.26 -39.53 22.80
C THR A 40 -48.03 -38.14 22.23
N SER A 41 -49.10 -37.39 21.95
CA SER A 41 -49.04 -36.01 21.44
C SER A 41 -48.34 -35.07 22.43
N GLU A 42 -48.61 -35.20 23.74
CA GLU A 42 -47.93 -34.41 24.76
C GLU A 42 -46.42 -34.68 24.81
N ARG A 43 -46.01 -35.95 24.69
CA ARG A 43 -44.58 -36.32 24.63
C ARG A 43 -43.91 -35.74 23.39
N GLU A 44 -44.58 -35.74 22.24
CA GLU A 44 -44.07 -35.13 21.01
C GLU A 44 -43.94 -33.62 21.15
N LYS A 45 -44.95 -32.94 21.69
CA LYS A 45 -44.90 -31.50 21.99
C LYS A 45 -43.72 -31.17 22.89
N GLN A 46 -43.49 -31.94 23.96
CA GLN A 46 -42.35 -31.74 24.86
C GLN A 46 -41.01 -31.90 24.12
N ARG A 47 -40.89 -32.89 23.23
CA ARG A 47 -39.67 -33.09 22.41
C ARG A 47 -39.43 -31.91 21.49
N VAL A 48 -40.47 -31.43 20.79
CA VAL A 48 -40.37 -30.27 19.90
C VAL A 48 -39.98 -29.02 20.69
N GLN A 49 -40.57 -28.81 21.87
CA GLN A 49 -40.22 -27.69 22.75
C GLN A 49 -38.72 -27.71 23.12
N GLN A 50 -38.19 -28.88 23.50
CA GLN A 50 -36.76 -29.02 23.83
C GLN A 50 -35.86 -28.76 22.62
N LEU A 51 -36.24 -29.20 21.44
CA LEU A 51 -35.50 -28.93 20.20
C LEU A 51 -35.49 -27.43 19.86
N LEU A 52 -36.63 -26.75 20.01
CA LEU A 52 -36.72 -25.31 19.80
C LEU A 52 -35.81 -24.54 20.75
N THR A 53 -35.86 -24.85 22.05
CA THR A 53 -34.97 -24.22 23.05
C THR A 53 -33.49 -24.42 22.72
N ARG A 54 -33.10 -25.61 22.24
CA ARG A 54 -31.72 -25.86 21.80
C ARG A 54 -31.36 -25.02 20.57
N LYS A 55 -32.25 -24.92 19.59
CA LYS A 55 -32.03 -24.09 18.39
C LYS A 55 -31.98 -22.59 18.70
N GLU A 56 -32.76 -22.11 19.65
CA GLU A 56 -32.69 -20.73 20.13
C GLU A 56 -31.33 -20.42 20.79
N ALA A 57 -30.81 -21.35 21.59
CA ALA A 57 -29.49 -21.23 22.20
C ALA A 57 -28.37 -21.23 21.13
N GLU A 58 -28.44 -22.12 20.15
CA GLU A 58 -27.51 -22.15 19.01
C GLU A 58 -27.54 -20.83 18.22
N LEU A 59 -28.73 -20.32 17.91
CA LEU A 59 -28.88 -19.03 17.21
C LEU A 59 -28.31 -17.86 18.01
N THR A 60 -28.51 -17.86 19.33
CA THR A 60 -27.96 -16.83 20.23
C THR A 60 -26.44 -16.86 20.22
N ARG A 61 -25.84 -18.06 20.28
CA ARG A 61 -24.39 -18.24 20.20
C ARG A 61 -23.83 -17.76 18.86
N ASN A 62 -24.48 -18.14 17.76
CA ASN A 62 -24.05 -17.74 16.42
C ASN A 62 -24.14 -16.22 16.23
N LYS A 63 -25.19 -15.56 16.77
CA LYS A 63 -25.29 -14.10 16.75
C LYS A 63 -24.12 -13.44 17.49
N ALA A 64 -23.77 -13.94 18.69
CA ALA A 64 -22.64 -13.42 19.45
C ALA A 64 -21.30 -13.60 18.70
N GLU A 65 -21.10 -14.74 18.05
CA GLU A 65 -19.90 -14.99 17.23
C GLU A 65 -19.82 -14.03 16.03
N LEU A 66 -20.94 -13.81 15.33
CA LEU A 66 -21.00 -12.86 14.22
C LEU A 66 -20.67 -11.43 14.66
N THR A 67 -21.27 -10.97 15.76
CA THR A 67 -20.93 -9.65 16.33
C THR A 67 -19.45 -9.54 16.70
N GLY A 68 -18.84 -10.62 17.20
CA GLY A 68 -17.40 -10.67 17.46
C GLY A 68 -16.56 -10.49 16.18
N LYS A 69 -16.93 -11.19 15.10
CA LYS A 69 -16.24 -11.09 13.80
C LYS A 69 -16.42 -9.70 13.16
N GLU A 70 -17.61 -9.11 13.26
CA GLU A 70 -17.86 -7.74 12.79
C GLU A 70 -16.97 -6.72 13.51
N ALA A 71 -16.81 -6.85 14.83
CA ALA A 71 -15.91 -6.00 15.60
C ALA A 71 -14.42 -6.19 15.23
N GLU A 72 -14.00 -7.42 14.91
CA GLU A 72 -12.64 -7.70 14.42
C GLU A 72 -12.39 -7.07 13.05
N LEU A 73 -13.35 -7.20 12.12
CA LEU A 73 -13.26 -6.58 10.80
C LEU A 73 -13.15 -5.07 10.90
N ALA A 74 -14.00 -4.43 11.72
CA ALA A 74 -13.94 -2.97 11.93
C ALA A 74 -12.57 -2.50 12.46
N ARG A 75 -11.91 -3.31 13.32
CA ARG A 75 -10.55 -3.01 13.80
C ARG A 75 -9.51 -3.11 12.68
N LYS A 76 -9.58 -4.17 11.88
CA LYS A 76 -8.68 -4.37 10.74
C LYS A 76 -8.84 -3.27 9.68
N ASP A 77 -10.08 -2.86 9.41
CA ASP A 77 -10.33 -1.74 8.49
C ASP A 77 -9.68 -0.45 9.01
N ALA A 78 -9.82 -0.15 10.31
CA ALA A 78 -9.16 1.01 10.90
C ALA A 78 -7.62 0.92 10.87
N GLU A 79 -7.04 -0.27 11.00
CA GLU A 79 -5.60 -0.49 10.84
C GLU A 79 -5.14 -0.26 9.40
N VAL A 80 -5.90 -0.75 8.41
CA VAL A 80 -5.63 -0.54 6.99
C VAL A 80 -5.67 0.96 6.66
N THR A 81 -6.70 1.69 7.10
CA THR A 81 -6.79 3.15 6.88
C THR A 81 -5.57 3.89 7.44
N ARG A 82 -5.11 3.53 8.65
CA ARG A 82 -3.89 4.14 9.24
C ARG A 82 -2.63 3.80 8.44
N ALA A 83 -2.52 2.57 7.94
CA ALA A 83 -1.41 2.16 7.10
C ALA A 83 -1.41 2.94 5.76
N GLU A 84 -2.57 3.11 5.14
CA GLU A 84 -2.72 3.91 3.91
C GLU A 84 -2.31 5.37 4.13
N GLU A 85 -2.73 6.00 5.24
CA GLU A 85 -2.30 7.35 5.58
C GLU A 85 -0.78 7.46 5.76
N THR A 86 -0.18 6.46 6.40
CA THR A 86 1.28 6.40 6.62
C THR A 86 2.02 6.29 5.30
N ILE A 87 1.60 5.34 4.44
CA ILE A 87 2.16 5.16 3.10
C ILE A 87 2.03 6.45 2.28
N ARG A 88 0.89 7.14 2.36
CA ARG A 88 0.68 8.41 1.64
C ARG A 88 1.67 9.48 2.09
N ARG A 89 1.93 9.61 3.40
CA ARG A 89 2.91 10.56 3.93
C ARG A 89 4.32 10.22 3.48
N GLU A 90 4.70 8.95 3.53
CA GLU A 90 6.02 8.48 3.06
C GLU A 90 6.20 8.72 1.56
N GLN A 91 5.16 8.48 0.76
CA GLN A 91 5.17 8.78 -0.68
C GLN A 91 5.39 10.27 -0.95
N GLN A 92 4.74 11.16 -0.19
CA GLN A 92 4.96 12.61 -0.30
C GLN A 92 6.41 12.98 0.05
N GLN A 93 6.95 12.46 1.15
CA GLN A 93 8.34 12.71 1.54
C GLN A 93 9.34 12.21 0.48
N ILE A 94 9.10 11.03 -0.10
CA ILE A 94 9.93 10.50 -1.19
C ILE A 94 9.85 11.41 -2.42
N GLN A 95 8.67 11.92 -2.78
CA GLN A 95 8.52 12.86 -3.90
C GLN A 95 9.30 14.16 -3.65
N GLU A 96 9.19 14.74 -2.46
CA GLU A 96 9.94 15.94 -2.08
C GLU A 96 11.46 15.72 -2.13
N MET A 97 11.94 14.59 -1.60
CA MET A 97 13.36 14.25 -1.66
C MET A 97 13.85 14.08 -3.11
N ARG A 98 13.07 13.43 -3.98
CA ARG A 98 13.40 13.30 -5.40
C ARG A 98 13.46 14.65 -6.11
N GLN A 99 12.54 15.56 -5.79
CA GLN A 99 12.56 16.90 -6.34
C GLN A 99 13.82 17.66 -5.92
N ARG A 100 14.18 17.63 -4.63
CA ARG A 100 15.42 18.25 -4.13
C ARG A 100 16.67 17.68 -4.79
N GLN A 101 16.72 16.36 -4.97
CA GLN A 101 17.84 15.73 -5.69
C GLN A 101 17.92 16.21 -7.13
N THR A 102 16.78 16.32 -7.82
CA THR A 102 16.72 16.83 -9.20
C THR A 102 17.21 18.27 -9.29
N GLU A 103 16.76 19.13 -8.38
CA GLU A 103 17.18 20.54 -8.30
C GLU A 103 18.68 20.67 -8.01
N PHE A 104 19.22 19.84 -7.10
CA PHE A 104 20.65 19.82 -6.79
C PHE A 104 21.50 19.43 -8.00
N VAL A 105 21.11 18.36 -8.71
CA VAL A 105 21.81 17.92 -9.92
C VAL A 105 21.78 19.03 -10.97
N GLN A 106 20.61 19.63 -11.24
CA GLN A 106 20.49 20.74 -12.19
C GLN A 106 21.34 21.96 -11.79
N ALA A 107 21.41 22.29 -10.50
CA ALA A 107 22.25 23.38 -10.02
C ALA A 107 23.74 23.09 -10.28
N LYS A 108 24.17 21.84 -10.07
CA LYS A 108 25.54 21.41 -10.33
C LYS A 108 25.86 21.38 -11.83
N ASP A 109 24.94 20.94 -12.67
CA ASP A 109 25.11 20.99 -14.12
C ASP A 109 25.28 22.43 -14.64
N ARG A 110 24.52 23.39 -14.08
CA ARG A 110 24.69 24.81 -14.39
C ARG A 110 26.05 25.35 -13.95
N GLU A 111 26.51 24.97 -12.75
CA GLU A 111 27.82 25.35 -12.25
C GLU A 111 28.95 24.81 -13.15
N ILE A 112 28.85 23.54 -13.55
CA ILE A 112 29.78 22.91 -14.49
C ILE A 112 29.78 23.65 -15.83
N ALA A 113 28.61 23.97 -16.39
CA ALA A 113 28.51 24.70 -17.65
C ALA A 113 29.15 26.10 -17.59
N LEU A 114 29.01 26.81 -16.45
CA LEU A 114 29.66 28.10 -16.24
C LEU A 114 31.18 27.96 -16.14
N LEU A 115 31.67 26.95 -15.43
CA LEU A 115 33.10 26.69 -15.32
C LEU A 115 33.71 26.29 -16.67
N GLN A 116 33.02 25.46 -17.46
CA GLN A 116 33.43 25.10 -18.81
C GLN A 116 33.51 26.33 -19.73
N ARG A 117 32.55 27.28 -19.63
CA ARG A 117 32.61 28.54 -20.37
C ARG A 117 33.82 29.37 -19.99
N LYS A 118 34.09 29.55 -18.69
CA LYS A 118 35.27 30.29 -18.19
C LYS A 118 36.59 29.65 -18.63
N LEU A 119 36.66 28.32 -18.63
CA LEU A 119 37.84 27.60 -19.10
C LEU A 119 38.02 27.70 -20.62
N GLY A 120 36.91 27.73 -21.37
CA GLY A 120 36.88 27.90 -22.82
C GLY A 120 37.10 29.33 -23.31
N GLU A 121 37.10 30.33 -22.43
CA GLU A 121 37.57 31.68 -22.76
C GLU A 121 39.06 31.60 -23.11
N LYS A 122 39.35 31.58 -24.42
CA LYS A 122 40.71 31.59 -24.94
C LYS A 122 41.42 32.84 -24.45
N HIS A 123 42.40 32.64 -23.57
CA HIS A 123 43.33 33.68 -23.17
C HIS A 123 44.29 33.90 -24.35
N SER A 124 44.07 35.00 -25.09
CA SER A 124 44.95 35.39 -26.20
C SER A 124 46.17 36.09 -25.61
N TYR A 125 47.29 35.39 -25.52
CA TYR A 125 48.56 35.98 -25.10
C TYR A 125 49.28 36.56 -26.32
N THR A 126 49.66 37.83 -26.25
CA THR A 126 50.52 38.45 -27.26
C THR A 126 51.95 38.51 -26.72
N CYS A 127 52.87 37.82 -27.40
CA CYS A 127 54.29 37.85 -27.07
C CYS A 127 54.97 38.97 -27.86
N GLN A 128 55.55 39.94 -27.16
CA GLN A 128 56.31 41.02 -27.77
C GLN A 128 57.80 40.80 -27.47
N VAL A 129 58.56 40.47 -28.50
CA VAL A 129 60.02 40.27 -28.42
C VAL A 129 60.69 41.56 -28.90
N SER A 130 61.50 42.20 -28.05
CA SER A 130 62.22 43.42 -28.41
C SER A 130 63.67 43.39 -27.93
N GLY A 131 64.55 43.96 -28.75
CA GLY A 131 65.99 44.01 -28.54
C GLY A 131 66.68 44.71 -29.72
N PRO A 132 67.79 45.41 -29.51
CA PRO A 132 68.52 46.08 -30.59
C PRO A 132 69.05 45.03 -31.59
N GLY A 133 68.65 45.13 -32.87
CA GLY A 133 69.14 44.29 -33.96
C GLY A 133 68.26 43.10 -34.40
N LEU A 134 67.04 42.96 -33.89
CA LEU A 134 66.14 41.86 -34.28
C LEU A 134 65.43 42.12 -35.62
N THR A 135 65.96 41.58 -36.71
CA THR A 135 65.24 41.45 -38.00
C THR A 135 65.13 40.00 -38.47
N SER A 136 66.06 39.11 -38.09
CA SER A 136 65.93 37.65 -38.02
C SER A 136 67.11 37.12 -37.18
N ALA A 137 66.94 36.05 -36.38
CA ALA A 137 68.05 35.54 -35.55
C ALA A 137 67.98 34.03 -35.32
N THR A 138 69.09 33.34 -35.57
CA THR A 138 69.38 31.99 -35.06
C THR A 138 70.42 32.14 -33.95
N VAL A 139 70.06 31.78 -32.71
CA VAL A 139 70.85 32.12 -31.52
C VAL A 139 71.78 30.95 -31.16
N ASN A 140 73.09 31.11 -31.43
CA ASN A 140 74.12 30.11 -31.12
C ASN A 140 74.97 30.44 -29.86
N GLN A 141 74.65 31.50 -29.11
CA GLN A 141 75.31 31.86 -27.84
C GLN A 141 74.33 32.57 -26.88
N PRO A 142 74.55 32.51 -25.55
CA PRO A 142 73.56 32.97 -24.57
C PRO A 142 73.57 34.50 -24.47
N THR A 143 72.64 35.15 -25.17
CA THR A 143 72.23 36.52 -24.89
C THR A 143 70.97 36.51 -24.02
N HIS A 144 70.86 37.44 -23.07
CA HIS A 144 69.70 37.57 -22.20
C HIS A 144 68.48 38.05 -22.99
N VAL A 145 67.72 37.12 -23.57
CA VAL A 145 66.43 37.41 -24.21
C VAL A 145 65.39 37.57 -23.11
N LEU A 146 64.81 38.77 -23.00
CA LEU A 146 63.71 39.04 -22.07
C LEU A 146 62.38 38.78 -22.78
N VAL A 147 61.74 37.65 -22.49
CA VAL A 147 60.38 37.37 -22.97
C VAL A 147 59.40 37.99 -21.98
N LYS A 148 58.72 39.08 -22.37
CA LYS A 148 57.65 39.68 -21.58
C LYS A 148 56.30 39.18 -22.10
N LEU A 149 55.69 38.27 -21.34
CA LEU A 149 54.32 37.83 -21.59
C LEU A 149 53.36 38.81 -20.94
N THR A 150 52.42 39.34 -21.72
CA THR A 150 51.32 40.16 -21.20
C THR A 150 50.00 39.49 -21.51
N ASP A 151 49.09 39.49 -20.53
CA ASP A 151 47.71 39.04 -20.76
C ASP A 151 46.90 40.05 -21.60
N SER A 152 45.65 39.72 -21.91
CA SER A 152 44.73 40.59 -22.66
C SER A 152 44.37 41.90 -21.94
N SER A 153 44.76 42.08 -20.68
CA SER A 153 44.61 43.31 -19.90
C SER A 153 45.91 44.14 -19.82
N GLY A 154 46.98 43.69 -20.49
CA GLY A 154 48.28 44.35 -20.50
C GLY A 154 49.11 44.13 -19.24
N ARG A 155 48.69 43.25 -18.33
CA ARG A 155 49.44 42.95 -17.10
C ARG A 155 50.56 41.93 -17.39
N PRO A 156 51.78 42.18 -16.88
CA PRO A 156 52.91 41.26 -17.08
C PRO A 156 52.72 39.97 -16.28
N TYR A 157 52.99 38.83 -16.92
CA TYR A 157 52.90 37.50 -16.32
C TYR A 157 54.29 36.87 -16.20
N SER A 158 54.62 36.38 -15.00
CA SER A 158 55.89 35.70 -14.73
C SER A 158 55.67 34.19 -14.77
N LEU A 159 56.16 33.50 -15.81
CA LEU A 159 56.13 32.04 -15.87
C LEU A 159 57.35 31.46 -15.12
N PRO A 160 57.17 30.44 -14.27
CA PRO A 160 58.30 29.62 -13.83
C PRO A 160 58.85 28.85 -15.05
N LEU A 161 60.06 29.21 -15.48
CA LEU A 161 60.77 28.60 -16.61
C LEU A 161 61.14 27.15 -16.31
N ASN A 162 60.25 26.23 -16.66
CA ASN A 162 60.55 24.81 -16.90
C ASN A 162 59.86 24.35 -18.20
N VAL A 163 59.88 25.20 -19.22
CA VAL A 163 59.32 24.90 -20.55
C VAL A 163 60.39 25.15 -21.60
N THR A 164 60.83 24.07 -22.26
CA THR A 164 61.59 24.11 -23.51
C THR A 164 60.62 24.57 -24.61
N ALA A 165 60.48 25.88 -24.80
CA ALA A 165 59.70 26.44 -25.89
C ALA A 165 60.62 26.64 -27.11
N GLN A 166 60.35 25.92 -28.22
CA GLN A 166 60.91 26.27 -29.53
C GLN A 166 60.09 27.44 -30.10
N LEU A 167 60.69 28.61 -30.18
CA LEU A 167 60.14 29.78 -30.86
C LEU A 167 60.74 29.85 -32.27
N GLU A 168 60.00 29.42 -33.29
CA GLU A 168 60.32 29.75 -34.68
C GLU A 168 59.86 31.18 -34.98
N LEU A 169 60.80 32.12 -34.98
CA LEU A 169 60.59 33.48 -35.45
C LEU A 169 60.73 33.50 -36.97
N VAL A 170 59.61 33.34 -37.68
CA VAL A 170 59.54 33.66 -39.12
C VAL A 170 59.21 35.16 -39.24
N SER A 171 60.17 35.91 -39.76
CA SER A 171 60.09 37.35 -39.94
C SER A 171 59.12 37.71 -41.06
N GLU A 172 57.89 38.06 -40.72
CA GLU A 172 57.08 39.01 -41.49
C GLU A 172 55.95 39.52 -40.60
N SER A 173 55.86 40.85 -40.51
CA SER A 173 55.02 41.65 -39.62
C SER A 173 53.55 41.21 -39.55
N HIS A 174 53.24 40.25 -38.68
CA HIS A 174 51.86 39.86 -38.37
C HIS A 174 51.76 39.47 -36.90
N THR A 175 50.77 40.05 -36.21
CA THR A 175 50.36 39.69 -34.86
C THR A 175 50.06 38.19 -34.80
N HIS A 176 50.92 37.40 -34.17
CA HIS A 176 50.71 35.97 -34.02
C HIS A 176 49.91 35.68 -32.74
N LYS A 177 48.77 35.02 -32.89
CA LYS A 177 48.06 34.36 -31.80
C LYS A 177 48.83 33.10 -31.47
N CYS A 178 49.48 33.05 -30.31
CA CYS A 178 49.91 31.79 -29.74
C CYS A 178 48.67 31.06 -29.21
N THR A 179 48.37 29.88 -29.76
CA THR A 179 47.35 28.95 -29.24
C THR A 179 47.92 28.03 -28.19
#